data_AF-A0A1A2ML75-F1
#
_entry.id   AF-A0A1A2ML75-F1
#
_cell.length_a   1.000
_cell.length_b   1.000
_cell.length_c   1.000
_cell.angle_alpha   90.00
_cell.angle_beta   90.00
_cell.angle_gamma   90.00
#
_symmetry.space_group_name_H-M   'P 1'
#
loop_
_entity.id
_entity.type
_entity.pdbx_description
1 polymer ?
#
loop_
_entity_poly.entity_id
_entity_poly.type
_entity_poly.pdbx_seq_one_letter_code
_entity_poly.pdbx_strand_id
1 'polypeptide(L)'
;MSSMLSASWWPLVGQEGWPPNIKPSPGDFIASAPAQIAFFFVAGAAAVIFALPWAIRAAVKSKNYIPLLVIASGFICSQCEPMLDMLGHLHWAKNLVPAFTNFGITVPALIPLCYVAFLGLESYFCYFVIRNGAHARHFVMLLGLGIATDALMETIGINLRTYEYYGVQPYEFLHFPYWWGFINGGSFVTIGAMLAFAVPRLKGAHKLWLLLVAPTGMMMNYFGIG
;
A
#
# COMPACT_ATOMS: atom_id res chain seq x y z
N MET A 1 -28.08 16.88 -32.47
CA MET A 1 -27.72 15.45 -32.50
C MET A 1 -26.26 15.38 -32.96
N SER A 2 -25.31 15.17 -32.04
CA SER A 2 -23.90 15.13 -32.42
C SER A 2 -23.61 13.81 -33.12
N SER A 3 -23.08 13.92 -34.33
CA SER A 3 -22.33 12.85 -34.98
C SER A 3 -21.11 12.56 -34.11
N MET A 4 -21.20 11.55 -33.24
CA MET A 4 -20.01 10.97 -32.63
C MET A 4 -19.26 10.25 -33.75
N LEU A 5 -18.04 10.70 -34.03
CA LEU A 5 -17.12 10.04 -34.96
C LEU A 5 -16.98 8.59 -34.50
N SER A 6 -17.45 7.64 -35.31
CA SER A 6 -17.25 6.21 -35.04
C SER A 6 -15.75 5.94 -34.97
N ALA A 7 -15.26 5.53 -33.80
CA ALA A 7 -13.87 5.16 -33.59
C ALA A 7 -13.56 3.73 -34.06
N SER A 8 -14.54 3.02 -34.65
CA SER A 8 -14.44 1.63 -35.07
C SER A 8 -13.38 1.34 -36.15
N TRP A 9 -12.87 2.37 -36.82
CA TRP A 9 -11.81 2.27 -37.84
C TRP A 9 -10.41 2.55 -37.28
N TRP A 10 -10.31 3.04 -36.04
CA TRP A 10 -9.01 3.34 -35.44
C TRP A 10 -8.24 2.05 -35.18
N PRO A 11 -7.00 1.92 -35.66
CA PRO A 11 -6.20 0.68 -35.51
C PRO A 11 -5.86 0.34 -34.05
N LEU A 12 -6.10 1.28 -33.13
CA LEU A 12 -5.95 1.10 -31.67
C LEU A 12 -7.27 0.70 -30.98
N VAL A 13 -8.40 0.85 -31.66
CA VAL A 13 -9.73 0.48 -31.16
C VAL A 13 -10.02 -0.95 -31.61
N GLY A 14 -9.46 -1.91 -30.88
CA GLY A 14 -9.84 -3.32 -30.98
C GLY A 14 -11.08 -3.62 -30.14
N GLN A 15 -11.48 -4.90 -30.07
CA GLN A 15 -12.31 -5.31 -28.93
C GLN A 15 -11.43 -5.19 -27.68
N GLU A 16 -11.70 -4.19 -26.85
CA GLU A 16 -11.20 -4.11 -25.48
C GLU A 16 -11.83 -5.29 -24.71
N GLY A 17 -11.31 -6.49 -24.96
CA GLY A 17 -11.61 -7.66 -24.17
C GLY A 17 -10.95 -7.52 -22.81
N TRP A 18 -11.51 -8.18 -21.80
CA TRP A 18 -10.79 -8.42 -20.56
C TRP A 18 -9.41 -9.00 -20.90
N PRO A 19 -8.31 -8.50 -20.32
CA PRO A 19 -7.02 -9.15 -20.45
C PRO A 19 -7.23 -10.64 -20.16
N PRO A 20 -6.66 -11.55 -20.98
CA PRO A 20 -7.05 -12.96 -21.01
C PRO A 20 -6.86 -13.69 -19.67
N ASN A 21 -6.15 -13.07 -18.72
CA ASN A 21 -5.87 -13.60 -17.39
C ASN A 21 -6.63 -12.90 -16.26
N ILE A 22 -7.45 -11.88 -16.54
CA ILE A 22 -8.32 -11.30 -15.51
C ILE A 22 -9.46 -12.27 -15.23
N LYS A 23 -9.42 -12.88 -14.05
CA LYS A 23 -10.52 -13.75 -13.60
C LYS A 23 -11.60 -12.88 -12.95
N PRO A 24 -12.88 -13.25 -13.07
CA PRO A 24 -13.91 -12.60 -12.29
C PRO A 24 -13.63 -12.81 -10.79
N SER A 25 -14.00 -11.83 -9.99
CA SER A 25 -13.95 -11.93 -8.53
C SER A 25 -14.61 -13.24 -8.07
N PRO A 26 -14.03 -13.94 -7.08
CA PRO A 26 -14.69 -15.07 -6.44
C PRO A 26 -16.00 -14.63 -5.80
N GLY A 27 -16.85 -15.60 -5.47
CA GLY A 27 -18.13 -15.32 -4.82
C GLY A 27 -17.94 -14.75 -3.41
N ASP A 28 -18.96 -14.03 -2.93
CA ASP A 28 -18.95 -13.40 -1.61
C ASP A 28 -18.62 -14.39 -0.48
N PHE A 29 -17.76 -13.97 0.45
CA PHE A 29 -17.55 -14.64 1.72
C PHE A 29 -17.54 -13.65 2.89
N ILE A 30 -17.56 -14.18 4.11
CA ILE A 30 -17.60 -13.40 5.35
C ILE A 30 -16.48 -13.83 6.32
N ALA A 31 -15.92 -12.84 7.01
CA ALA A 31 -14.95 -13.04 8.08
C ALA A 31 -15.65 -13.13 9.43
N SER A 32 -15.17 -14.01 10.32
CA SER A 32 -15.70 -14.09 11.69
C SER A 32 -15.39 -12.82 12.50
N ALA A 33 -16.22 -12.45 13.47
CA ALA A 33 -15.97 -11.27 14.30
C ALA A 33 -14.59 -11.28 15.00
N PRO A 34 -14.11 -12.40 15.56
CA PRO A 34 -12.75 -12.48 16.09
C PRO A 34 -11.67 -12.22 15.03
N ALA A 35 -11.85 -12.73 13.80
CA ALA A 35 -10.93 -12.50 12.70
C ALA A 35 -10.86 -11.02 12.31
N GLN A 36 -12.01 -10.34 12.23
CA GLN A 36 -12.06 -8.91 11.92
C GLN A 36 -11.31 -8.09 12.97
N ILE A 37 -11.54 -8.37 14.26
CA ILE A 37 -10.90 -7.66 15.37
C ILE A 37 -9.39 -7.94 15.37
N ALA A 38 -8.99 -9.21 15.27
CA ALA A 38 -7.59 -9.60 15.25
C ALA A 38 -6.84 -8.93 14.09
N PHE A 39 -7.39 -9.01 12.88
CA PHE A 39 -6.77 -8.42 11.70
C PHE A 39 -6.74 -6.89 11.78
N PHE A 40 -7.79 -6.23 12.28
CA PHE A 40 -7.79 -4.77 12.49
C PHE A 40 -6.60 -4.30 13.37
N PHE A 41 -6.33 -5.01 14.47
CA PHE A 41 -5.22 -4.68 15.36
C PHE A 41 -3.86 -5.03 14.75
N VAL A 42 -3.72 -6.19 14.13
CA VAL A 42 -2.45 -6.67 13.53
C VAL A 42 -2.06 -5.86 12.30
N ALA A 43 -3.02 -5.59 11.41
CA ALA A 43 -2.74 -5.03 10.09
C ALA A 43 -2.45 -3.52 10.12
N GLY A 44 -2.98 -2.76 11.08
CA GLY A 44 -2.72 -1.32 11.10
C GLY A 44 -3.09 -0.56 12.36
N ALA A 45 -4.12 -0.97 13.11
CA ALA A 45 -4.58 -0.15 14.23
C ALA A 45 -3.53 -0.04 15.35
N ALA A 46 -2.80 -1.12 15.66
CA ALA A 46 -1.73 -1.05 16.65
C ALA A 46 -0.62 -0.06 16.23
N ALA A 47 -0.20 -0.10 14.97
CA ALA A 47 0.83 0.79 14.44
C ALA A 47 0.40 2.26 14.48
N VAL A 48 -0.86 2.57 14.13
CA VAL A 48 -1.40 3.93 14.20
C VAL A 48 -1.50 4.42 15.65
N ILE A 49 -1.94 3.56 16.57
CA ILE A 49 -2.06 3.88 18.00
C ILE A 49 -0.69 4.28 18.58
N PHE A 50 0.39 3.61 18.21
CA PHE A 50 1.73 3.97 18.72
C PHE A 50 2.35 5.14 17.97
N ALA A 51 2.15 5.24 16.67
CA ALA A 51 2.85 6.22 15.86
C ALA A 51 2.24 7.62 15.88
N LEU A 52 0.91 7.72 15.91
CA LEU A 52 0.25 9.02 15.85
C LEU A 52 0.60 9.89 17.08
N PRO A 53 0.58 9.38 18.33
CA PRO A 53 1.02 10.14 19.49
C PRO A 53 2.50 10.55 19.41
N TRP A 54 3.37 9.66 18.90
CA TRP A 54 4.78 9.97 18.71
C TRP A 54 4.99 11.07 17.66
N ALA A 55 4.31 10.99 16.52
CA ALA A 55 4.39 11.98 15.44
C ALA A 55 3.85 13.35 15.89
N ILE A 56 2.72 13.36 16.62
CA ILE A 56 2.17 14.57 17.23
C ILE A 56 3.17 15.15 18.24
N ARG A 57 3.75 14.32 19.12
CA ARG A 57 4.75 14.77 20.08
C ARG A 57 5.98 15.36 19.39
N ALA A 58 6.47 14.77 18.31
CA ALA A 58 7.59 15.29 17.53
C ALA A 58 7.27 16.66 16.89
N ALA A 59 6.04 16.82 16.39
CA ALA A 59 5.56 18.09 15.85
C ALA A 59 5.42 19.18 16.92
N VAL A 60 4.87 18.84 18.09
CA VAL A 60 4.64 19.80 19.17
C VAL A 60 5.95 20.20 19.86
N LYS A 61 6.78 19.24 20.27
CA LYS A 61 7.98 19.49 21.07
C LYS A 61 9.17 19.97 20.24
N SER A 62 9.37 19.40 19.05
CA SER A 62 10.57 19.65 18.24
C SER A 62 10.28 20.41 16.96
N LYS A 63 9.03 20.86 16.74
CA LYS A 63 8.57 21.48 15.48
C LYS A 63 8.91 20.64 14.25
N ASN A 64 9.02 19.32 14.45
CA ASN A 64 9.33 18.36 13.40
C ASN A 64 8.03 17.75 12.89
N TYR A 65 7.51 18.32 11.81
CA TYR A 65 6.26 17.88 11.17
C TYR A 65 6.47 16.72 10.17
N ILE A 66 7.71 16.30 9.92
CA ILE A 66 8.00 15.26 8.92
C ILE A 66 7.26 13.94 9.23
N PRO A 67 7.25 13.42 10.47
CA PRO A 67 6.49 12.20 10.78
C PRO A 67 5.00 12.29 10.44
N LEU A 68 4.37 13.44 10.71
CA LEU A 68 2.95 13.65 10.39
C LEU A 68 2.70 13.69 8.89
N LEU A 69 3.58 14.36 8.13
CA LEU A 69 3.47 14.42 6.67
C LEU A 69 3.64 13.04 6.03
N VAL A 70 4.54 12.21 6.56
CA VAL A 70 4.77 10.85 6.05
C VAL A 70 3.60 9.92 6.39
N ILE A 71 3.07 9.99 7.62
CA ILE A 71 1.83 9.29 8.00
C ILE A 71 0.67 9.69 7.07
N ALA A 72 0.48 10.99 6.84
CA ALA A 72 -0.56 11.48 5.95
C ALA A 72 -0.33 11.06 4.49
N SER A 73 0.93 10.96 4.06
CA SER A 73 1.27 10.44 2.74
C SER A 73 0.85 8.99 2.56
N GLY A 74 1.12 8.13 3.55
CA GLY A 74 0.62 6.75 3.57
C GLY A 74 -0.90 6.69 3.49
N PHE A 75 -1.61 7.49 4.30
CA PHE A 75 -3.06 7.56 4.23
C PHE A 75 -3.59 7.96 2.84
N ILE A 76 -2.99 8.96 2.19
CA ILE A 76 -3.37 9.35 0.82
C ILE A 76 -3.09 8.21 -0.16
N CYS A 77 -1.98 7.48 0.02
CA CYS A 77 -1.62 6.34 -0.82
C CYS A 77 -2.66 5.21 -0.77
N SER A 78 -3.41 5.06 0.32
CA SER A 78 -4.49 4.07 0.43
C SER A 78 -5.58 4.22 -0.64
N GLN A 79 -5.73 5.40 -1.24
CA GLN A 79 -6.69 5.62 -2.31
C GLN A 79 -6.35 4.84 -3.59
N CYS A 80 -5.12 4.36 -3.72
CA CYS A 80 -4.69 3.49 -4.79
C CYS A 80 -5.13 2.03 -4.59
N GLU A 81 -5.54 1.64 -3.39
CA GLU A 81 -5.88 0.25 -3.06
C GLU A 81 -6.89 -0.40 -4.01
N PRO A 82 -8.05 0.21 -4.35
CA PRO A 82 -9.03 -0.46 -5.20
C PRO A 82 -8.46 -0.82 -6.58
N MET A 83 -7.53 -0.03 -7.10
CA MET A 83 -6.84 -0.36 -8.35
C MET A 83 -5.92 -1.58 -8.15
N LEU A 84 -5.25 -1.68 -7.02
CA LEU A 84 -4.37 -2.79 -6.68
C LEU A 84 -5.12 -4.06 -6.40
N ASP A 85 -6.24 -3.99 -5.68
CA ASP A 85 -7.12 -5.15 -5.44
C ASP A 85 -7.60 -5.75 -6.77
N MET A 86 -7.94 -4.89 -7.73
CA MET A 86 -8.34 -5.29 -9.07
C MET A 86 -7.17 -5.94 -9.84
N LEU A 87 -5.99 -5.31 -9.85
CA LEU A 87 -4.83 -5.80 -10.59
C LEU A 87 -4.23 -7.07 -9.97
N GLY A 88 -4.25 -7.13 -8.65
CA GLY A 88 -3.69 -8.21 -7.85
C GLY A 88 -4.61 -9.38 -7.62
N HIS A 89 -5.85 -9.29 -8.11
CA HIS A 89 -6.88 -10.29 -7.87
C HIS A 89 -7.01 -10.56 -6.36
N LEU A 90 -7.21 -9.50 -5.57
CA LEU A 90 -7.52 -9.59 -4.15
C LEU A 90 -9.03 -9.39 -3.96
N HIS A 91 -9.64 -10.25 -3.14
CA HIS A 91 -11.06 -10.12 -2.79
C HIS A 91 -11.26 -10.03 -1.28
N TRP A 92 -11.91 -8.96 -0.83
CA TRP A 92 -12.23 -8.69 0.58
C TRP A 92 -13.48 -9.44 1.05
N ALA A 93 -13.48 -9.85 2.31
CA ALA A 93 -14.71 -10.31 2.96
C ALA A 93 -15.77 -9.19 3.01
N LYS A 94 -17.02 -9.54 2.67
CA LYS A 94 -18.10 -8.57 2.48
C LYS A 94 -18.56 -7.86 3.76
N ASN A 95 -18.38 -8.50 4.91
CA ASN A 95 -18.87 -8.01 6.20
C ASN A 95 -17.83 -7.18 6.98
N LEU A 96 -16.76 -6.73 6.31
CA LEU A 96 -15.81 -5.78 6.88
C LEU A 96 -16.40 -4.37 6.88
N VAL A 97 -16.04 -3.56 7.88
CA VAL A 97 -16.46 -2.15 7.96
C VAL A 97 -15.89 -1.40 6.75
N PRO A 98 -16.72 -0.77 5.89
CA PRO A 98 -16.23 -0.11 4.69
C PRO A 98 -15.59 1.26 5.01
N ALA A 99 -14.57 1.64 4.25
CA ALA A 99 -14.03 3.01 4.27
C ALA A 99 -14.49 3.82 3.05
N PHE A 100 -14.26 3.29 1.85
CA PHE A 100 -14.67 3.90 0.59
C PHE A 100 -14.84 2.83 -0.49
N THR A 101 -15.43 3.21 -1.62
CA THR A 101 -15.63 2.31 -2.77
C THR A 101 -15.17 3.02 -4.03
N ASN A 102 -14.37 2.34 -4.84
CA ASN A 102 -13.93 2.82 -6.14
C ASN A 102 -13.68 1.62 -7.08
N PHE A 103 -13.76 1.81 -8.40
CA PHE A 103 -13.60 0.73 -9.38
C PHE A 103 -14.48 -0.52 -9.12
N GLY A 104 -15.60 -0.36 -8.42
CA GLY A 104 -16.48 -1.48 -8.03
C GLY A 104 -15.99 -2.31 -6.83
N ILE A 105 -14.89 -1.92 -6.19
CA ILE A 105 -14.31 -2.58 -5.02
C ILE A 105 -14.52 -1.72 -3.77
N THR A 106 -15.11 -2.32 -2.74
CA THR A 106 -15.30 -1.69 -1.43
C THR A 106 -14.11 -2.01 -0.54
N VAL A 107 -13.30 -0.98 -0.26
CA VAL A 107 -12.11 -1.12 0.57
C VAL A 107 -12.50 -1.05 2.05
N PRO A 108 -12.04 -2.01 2.88
CA PRO A 108 -12.27 -1.99 4.33
C PRO A 108 -11.59 -0.82 5.04
N ALA A 109 -12.19 -0.32 6.12
CA ALA A 109 -11.70 0.79 6.92
C ALA A 109 -10.37 0.54 7.64
N LEU A 110 -9.97 -0.72 7.77
CA LEU A 110 -8.66 -1.08 8.29
C LEU A 110 -7.52 -0.77 7.30
N ILE A 111 -7.79 -0.76 5.99
CA ILE A 111 -6.76 -0.64 4.96
C ILE A 111 -6.08 0.72 4.95
N PRO A 112 -6.80 1.86 5.04
CA PRO A 112 -6.12 3.15 5.21
C PRO A 112 -5.15 3.18 6.40
N LEU A 113 -5.46 2.45 7.49
CA LEU A 113 -4.57 2.34 8.65
C LEU A 113 -3.35 1.44 8.36
N CYS A 114 -3.53 0.37 7.57
CA CYS A 114 -2.42 -0.46 7.09
C CYS A 114 -1.46 0.37 6.24
N TYR A 115 -1.97 1.18 5.32
CA TYR A 115 -1.16 2.08 4.52
C TYR A 115 -0.40 3.12 5.36
N VAL A 116 -1.02 3.66 6.40
CA VAL A 116 -0.31 4.53 7.35
C VAL A 116 0.83 3.77 8.04
N ALA A 117 0.61 2.52 8.43
CA ALA A 117 1.60 1.69 9.11
C ALA A 117 2.80 1.38 8.21
N PHE A 118 2.56 0.78 7.05
CA PHE A 118 3.60 0.28 6.16
C PHE A 118 4.17 1.39 5.27
N LEU A 119 3.34 2.01 4.44
CA LEU A 119 3.77 3.04 3.48
C LEU A 119 4.12 4.37 4.18
N GLY A 120 3.61 4.60 5.39
CA GLY A 120 4.01 5.71 6.24
C GLY A 120 5.21 5.35 7.14
N LEU A 121 4.98 4.56 8.18
CA LEU A 121 5.96 4.40 9.28
C LEU A 121 7.15 3.53 8.91
N GLU A 122 6.93 2.39 8.26
CA GLU A 122 8.03 1.51 7.86
C GLU A 122 8.91 2.19 6.82
N SER A 123 8.29 2.93 5.90
CA SER A 123 9.01 3.82 4.98
C SER A 123 9.75 4.96 5.70
N TYR A 124 9.19 5.51 6.78
CA TYR A 124 9.90 6.47 7.64
C TYR A 124 11.10 5.83 8.36
N PHE A 125 10.97 4.57 8.79
CA PHE A 125 12.09 3.81 9.36
C PHE A 125 13.20 3.61 8.32
N CYS A 126 12.85 3.24 7.08
CA CYS A 126 13.80 3.18 5.97
C CYS A 126 14.52 4.53 5.77
N TYR A 127 13.75 5.62 5.73
CA TYR A 127 14.29 6.99 5.70
C TYR A 127 15.30 7.26 6.81
N PHE A 128 14.96 6.89 8.05
CA PHE A 128 15.83 7.10 9.21
C PHE A 128 17.14 6.31 9.06
N VAL A 129 17.08 5.03 8.70
CA VAL A 129 18.28 4.20 8.49
C VAL A 129 19.15 4.80 7.38
N ILE A 130 18.55 5.21 6.26
CA ILE A 130 19.27 5.79 5.11
C ILE A 130 19.98 7.09 5.49
N ARG A 131 19.28 8.00 6.19
CA ARG A 131 19.83 9.29 6.60
C ARG A 131 20.95 9.18 7.63
N ASN A 132 21.04 8.07 8.36
CA ASN A 132 22.09 7.80 9.33
C ASN A 132 23.29 7.02 8.76
N GLY A 133 23.49 7.05 7.43
CA GLY A 133 24.68 6.50 6.78
C GLY A 133 24.54 5.05 6.33
N ALA A 134 23.42 4.71 5.68
CA ALA A 134 23.21 3.36 5.16
C ALA A 134 24.24 2.96 4.09
N HIS A 135 24.90 1.82 4.31
CA HIS A 135 25.61 1.04 3.29
C HIS A 135 24.68 0.07 2.54
N ALA A 136 25.15 -0.50 1.43
CA ALA A 136 24.40 -1.45 0.58
C ALA A 136 23.72 -2.60 1.36
N ARG A 137 24.40 -3.17 2.37
CA ARG A 137 23.82 -4.22 3.23
C ARG A 137 22.52 -3.82 3.93
N HIS A 138 22.36 -2.53 4.25
CA HIS A 138 21.16 -2.05 4.92
C HIS A 138 19.99 -1.97 3.95
N PHE A 139 20.23 -1.69 2.66
CA PHE A 139 19.16 -1.75 1.66
C PHE A 139 18.63 -3.17 1.49
N VAL A 140 19.52 -4.17 1.48
CA VAL A 140 19.14 -5.59 1.46
C VAL A 140 18.38 -5.96 2.74
N MET A 141 18.85 -5.50 3.91
CA MET A 141 18.17 -5.72 5.18
C MET A 141 16.77 -5.07 5.21
N LEU A 142 16.64 -3.82 4.75
CA LEU A 142 15.36 -3.11 4.73
C LEU A 142 14.38 -3.77 3.75
N LEU A 143 14.85 -4.22 2.58
CA LEU A 143 14.04 -4.99 1.65
C LEU A 143 13.58 -6.31 2.27
N GLY A 144 14.49 -7.07 2.86
CA GLY A 144 14.16 -8.33 3.54
C GLY A 144 13.20 -8.15 4.71
N LEU A 145 13.37 -7.07 5.48
CA LEU A 145 12.44 -6.68 6.55
C LEU A 145 11.06 -6.38 5.99
N GLY A 146 10.97 -5.54 4.95
CA GLY A 146 9.72 -5.18 4.31
C GLY A 146 8.97 -6.37 3.72
N ILE A 147 9.69 -7.30 3.08
CA ILE A 147 9.10 -8.55 2.59
C ILE A 147 8.56 -9.38 3.76
N ALA A 148 9.32 -9.48 4.85
CA ALA A 148 8.94 -10.31 6.00
C ALA A 148 7.76 -9.72 6.78
N THR A 149 7.72 -8.40 6.99
CA THR A 149 6.63 -7.71 7.68
C THR A 149 5.33 -7.78 6.88
N ASP A 150 5.41 -7.55 5.57
CA ASP A 150 4.30 -7.68 4.63
C ASP A 150 3.78 -9.13 4.61
N ALA A 151 4.65 -10.10 4.34
CA ALA A 151 4.27 -11.51 4.31
C ALA A 151 3.66 -11.99 5.63
N LEU A 152 4.17 -11.53 6.78
CA LEU A 152 3.62 -11.89 8.08
C LEU A 152 2.19 -11.36 8.25
N MET A 153 1.98 -10.07 7.99
CA MET A 153 0.66 -9.44 8.10
C MET A 153 -0.33 -10.07 7.13
N GLU A 154 0.10 -10.27 5.89
CA GLU A 154 -0.72 -10.81 4.82
C GLU A 154 -1.12 -12.27 5.09
N THR A 155 -0.16 -13.09 5.49
CA THR A 155 -0.42 -14.48 5.88
C THR A 155 -1.44 -14.56 7.01
N ILE A 156 -1.36 -13.67 8.00
CA ILE A 156 -2.36 -13.62 9.08
C ILE A 156 -3.74 -13.27 8.52
N GLY A 157 -3.87 -12.25 7.68
CA GLY A 157 -5.14 -11.84 7.09
C GLY A 157 -5.81 -12.94 6.27
N ILE A 158 -5.05 -13.59 5.39
CA ILE A 158 -5.53 -14.66 4.53
C ILE A 158 -5.97 -15.88 5.36
N ASN A 159 -5.19 -16.28 6.37
CA ASN A 159 -5.55 -17.39 7.24
C ASN A 159 -6.74 -17.08 8.16
N LEU A 160 -6.98 -15.80 8.47
CA LEU A 160 -8.18 -15.33 9.16
C LEU A 160 -9.41 -15.19 8.24
N ARG A 161 -9.23 -15.42 6.92
CA ARG A 161 -10.26 -15.25 5.88
C ARG A 161 -10.85 -13.84 5.87
N THR A 162 -10.02 -12.82 6.10
CA THR A 162 -10.44 -11.42 5.93
C THR A 162 -10.40 -11.00 4.47
N TYR A 163 -9.56 -11.63 3.67
CA TYR A 163 -9.49 -11.52 2.22
C TYR A 163 -8.81 -12.76 1.63
N GLU A 164 -8.85 -12.90 0.31
CA GLU A 164 -8.11 -13.93 -0.42
C GLU A 164 -7.53 -13.39 -1.72
N TYR A 165 -6.37 -13.92 -2.12
CA TYR A 165 -5.88 -13.76 -3.49
C TYR A 165 -6.46 -14.85 -4.36
N TYR A 166 -6.99 -14.46 -5.52
CA TYR A 166 -7.51 -15.36 -6.53
C TYR A 166 -6.70 -15.21 -7.82
N GLY A 167 -7.07 -15.96 -8.87
CA GLY A 167 -6.32 -15.93 -10.13
C GLY A 167 -5.15 -16.91 -10.15
N VAL A 168 -4.19 -16.65 -11.03
CA VAL A 168 -2.91 -17.37 -11.06
C VAL A 168 -1.89 -16.47 -10.39
N GLN A 169 -1.34 -16.93 -9.27
CA GLN A 169 -0.40 -16.17 -8.45
C GLN A 169 0.94 -16.92 -8.40
N PRO A 170 2.06 -16.32 -8.87
CA PRO A 170 3.36 -16.98 -8.81
C PRO A 170 3.93 -16.95 -7.38
N TYR A 171 4.79 -17.91 -7.05
CA TYR A 171 5.53 -17.97 -5.78
C TYR A 171 4.63 -17.95 -4.52
N GLU A 172 3.50 -18.64 -4.56
CA GLU A 172 2.59 -18.75 -3.42
C GLU A 172 3.16 -19.68 -2.34
N PHE A 173 3.18 -19.21 -1.09
CA PHE A 173 3.50 -20.02 0.08
C PHE A 173 2.63 -19.56 1.26
N LEU A 174 2.06 -20.50 2.02
CA LEU A 174 1.07 -20.21 3.08
C LEU A 174 -0.10 -19.33 2.60
N HIS A 175 -0.52 -19.50 1.34
CA HIS A 175 -1.57 -18.73 0.66
C HIS A 175 -1.19 -17.28 0.29
N PHE A 176 0.00 -16.81 0.67
CA PHE A 176 0.49 -15.50 0.29
C PHE A 176 1.36 -15.57 -0.98
N PRO A 177 1.09 -14.75 -2.02
CA PRO A 177 1.97 -14.65 -3.18
C PRO A 177 3.20 -13.80 -2.84
N TYR A 178 4.38 -14.40 -2.70
CA TYR A 178 5.57 -13.68 -2.21
C TYR A 178 6.10 -12.60 -3.16
N TRP A 179 5.67 -12.62 -4.44
CA TRP A 179 5.98 -11.53 -5.37
C TRP A 179 5.40 -10.19 -4.91
N TRP A 180 4.25 -10.19 -4.22
CA TRP A 180 3.70 -9.00 -3.56
C TRP A 180 4.64 -8.48 -2.48
N GLY A 181 5.19 -9.37 -1.65
CA GLY A 181 6.17 -9.00 -0.64
C GLY A 181 7.39 -8.27 -1.22
N PHE A 182 7.90 -8.71 -2.38
CA PHE A 182 9.01 -8.03 -3.06
C PHE A 182 8.63 -6.62 -3.54
N ILE A 183 7.45 -6.47 -4.12
CA ILE A 183 6.97 -5.19 -4.63
C ILE A 183 6.64 -4.24 -3.47
N ASN A 184 6.00 -4.72 -2.41
CA ASN A 184 5.67 -3.92 -1.23
C ASN A 184 6.94 -3.50 -0.48
N GLY A 185 7.81 -4.46 -0.18
CA GLY A 185 9.11 -4.20 0.45
C GLY A 185 9.98 -3.24 -0.37
N GLY A 186 10.02 -3.42 -1.70
CA GLY A 186 10.71 -2.50 -2.62
C GLY A 186 10.13 -1.09 -2.58
N SER A 187 8.80 -0.96 -2.47
CA SER A 187 8.11 0.32 -2.32
C SER A 187 8.50 1.01 -1.02
N PHE A 188 8.59 0.30 0.10
CA PHE A 188 8.97 0.91 1.39
C PHE A 188 10.38 1.50 1.34
N VAL A 189 11.32 0.76 0.75
CA VAL A 189 12.70 1.21 0.57
C VAL A 189 12.77 2.40 -0.40
N THR A 190 12.02 2.35 -1.50
CA THR A 190 11.95 3.42 -2.49
C THR A 190 11.41 4.72 -1.88
N ILE A 191 10.30 4.64 -1.15
CA ILE A 191 9.70 5.77 -0.43
C ILE A 191 10.70 6.30 0.61
N GLY A 192 11.34 5.43 1.39
CA GLY A 192 12.39 5.82 2.34
C GLY A 192 13.56 6.55 1.70
N ALA A 193 14.03 6.09 0.54
CA ALA A 193 15.09 6.74 -0.24
C ALA A 193 14.65 8.10 -0.80
N MET A 194 13.43 8.21 -1.33
CA MET A 194 12.83 9.47 -1.78
C MET A 194 12.73 10.47 -0.64
N LEU A 195 12.26 10.05 0.54
CA LEU A 195 12.25 10.89 1.73
C LEU A 195 13.66 11.32 2.13
N ALA A 196 14.64 10.43 2.06
CA ALA A 196 16.02 10.74 2.43
C ALA A 196 16.65 11.79 1.50
N PHE A 197 16.22 11.80 0.24
CA PHE A 197 16.56 12.82 -0.73
C PHE A 197 15.78 14.12 -0.52
N ALA A 198 14.45 14.07 -0.38
CA ALA A 198 13.57 15.23 -0.41
C ALA A 198 13.58 16.05 0.89
N VAL A 199 13.54 15.38 2.05
CA VAL A 199 13.44 16.03 3.37
C VAL A 199 14.52 17.12 3.62
N PRO A 200 15.82 16.92 3.33
CA PRO A 200 16.83 17.96 3.54
C PRO A 200 16.76 19.12 2.52
N ARG A 201 16.05 18.94 1.40
CA ARG A 201 15.98 19.90 0.28
C ARG A 201 14.73 20.78 0.36
N LEU A 202 13.63 20.26 0.88
CA LEU A 202 12.36 20.98 0.97
C LEU A 202 12.31 21.92 2.19
N LYS A 203 11.98 23.19 1.93
CA LYS A 203 11.89 24.25 2.94
C LYS A 203 10.50 24.89 2.94
N GLY A 204 10.05 25.33 4.12
CA GLY A 204 8.76 26.01 4.29
C GLY A 204 7.58 25.17 3.78
N ALA A 205 6.66 25.82 3.05
CA ALA A 205 5.46 25.19 2.50
C ALA A 205 5.78 24.06 1.48
N HIS A 206 6.95 24.07 0.85
CA HIS A 206 7.35 22.99 -0.07
C HIS A 206 7.47 21.63 0.63
N LYS A 207 7.54 21.58 1.96
CA LYS A 207 7.47 20.30 2.69
C LYS A 207 6.14 19.57 2.47
N LEU A 208 5.08 20.27 2.06
CA LEU A 208 3.80 19.63 1.72
C LEU A 208 3.92 18.65 0.53
N TRP A 209 4.94 18.78 -0.33
CA TRP A 209 5.21 17.80 -1.37
C TRP A 209 5.51 16.39 -0.81
N LEU A 210 5.91 16.30 0.47
CA LEU A 210 6.10 15.01 1.14
C LEU A 210 4.81 14.18 1.25
N LEU A 211 3.64 14.82 1.16
CA LEU A 211 2.34 14.13 1.12
C LEU A 211 2.18 13.21 -0.10
N LEU A 212 2.90 13.49 -1.20
CA LEU A 212 2.83 12.70 -2.43
C LEU A 212 3.94 11.66 -2.56
N VAL A 213 4.85 11.57 -1.57
CA VAL A 213 6.01 10.68 -1.68
C VAL A 213 5.63 9.22 -1.63
N ALA A 214 4.69 8.80 -0.76
CA ALA A 214 4.24 7.42 -0.72
C ALA A 214 3.53 6.99 -2.02
N PRO A 215 2.50 7.71 -2.53
CA PRO A 215 1.88 7.38 -3.82
C PRO A 215 2.89 7.32 -4.97
N THR A 216 3.81 8.29 -5.03
CA THR A 216 4.81 8.35 -6.11
C THR A 216 5.83 7.22 -6.01
N GLY A 217 6.35 6.93 -4.81
CA GLY A 217 7.33 5.89 -4.61
C GLY A 217 6.77 4.50 -4.85
N MET A 218 5.52 4.26 -4.43
CA MET A 218 4.79 3.04 -4.76
C MET A 218 4.61 2.90 -6.27
N MET A 219 4.10 3.94 -6.94
CA MET A 219 3.96 3.96 -8.40
C MET A 219 5.29 3.65 -9.10
N MET A 220 6.37 4.34 -8.74
CA MET A 220 7.69 4.13 -9.34
C MET A 220 8.19 2.70 -9.18
N ASN A 221 7.98 2.10 -8.00
CA ASN A 221 8.39 0.73 -7.74
C ASN A 221 7.53 -0.27 -8.51
N TYR A 222 6.22 -0.09 -8.53
CA TYR A 222 5.26 -0.98 -9.20
C TYR A 222 5.47 -0.99 -10.72
N PHE A 223 5.69 0.16 -11.35
CA PHE A 223 5.99 0.25 -12.79
C PHE A 223 7.46 -0.05 -13.13
N GLY A 224 8.37 0.01 -12.16
CA GLY A 224 9.80 -0.25 -12.37
C GLY A 224 10.17 -1.73 -12.25
N ILE A 225 9.40 -2.49 -11.47
CA ILE A 225 9.62 -3.93 -11.22
C ILE A 225 8.62 -4.80 -12.00
N GLY A 226 7.43 -4.26 -12.31
CA GLY A 226 6.33 -4.93 -13.02
C GLY A 226 6.43 -4.90 -14.54
#